data_AF-A0A6C0CZN9-F1
#
_entry.id   AF-A0A6C0CZN9-F1
#
_cell.length_a   1.000
_cell.length_b   1.000
_cell.length_c   1.000
_cell.angle_alpha   90.00
_cell.angle_beta   90.00
_cell.angle_gamma   90.00
#
_symmetry.space_group_name_H-M   'P 1'
#
loop_
_entity.id
_entity.type
_entity.pdbx_description
1 polymer ?
#
loop_
_entity_poly.entity_id
_entity_poly.type
_entity_poly.pdbx_seq_one_letter_code
_entity_poly.pdbx_strand_id
1 'polypeptide(L)'
;MTSEYYNITLEFLKSKFPEFVDFNHAKKHYLIFGKPQSGKSVFTFGIALLHILKGTSCVMVLRDSTKDALQIKNKAKLFSIEHSNYMKMIGKSDCPKLEVVLANAISSNRKTGDLSNYEPILNAITGDKKKLIIAMNNGYQLQYLNRVICEHISHDFNNIVLLTDEADEVGYAVIHTEKQPHFHASLEYKEMYDRAQNVYEISATIFDILIGNEDLTNKNIIVLNPSSTYKGIENSLNFIILKHKVLPWSVDDPIISDLNLIPIYNELSNKNIFISSQYNCPIDHPIIILHKTNTRHAHHDAFYDYFIDNKEFNKIWTVITEDSRGIRIYNKHLKSKTIKICREKLVDKDGSGVFNFTNSNIDIQDILQYFIDNGGVKKFSHIVIKAGLTAGRCRSYVSTNGQWHLTHMYYIPSKGVKVPQLIQSCRLNHDRPDNIPLTMYAHNKTINDIQKGNTLQDEQLDRLNKLKTESYTSDQIEKEIWNINKVPKSKLCVSKLHNNFKPITIHQDDNGWDISQYTKTITNIQELDETETKYYLIDPENMKIGTIGRVIIDEVIKQIIIHKKIGNTVLRTVINKWLMDTGKDEFKYTDQINGMFDSFIKNKMEIVYNIDTTGLLYWKENKRWYLQLNS
;
A
#
# COMPACT_ATOMS: atom_id res chain seq x y z
N MET A 1 -8.83 30.42 19.99
CA MET A 1 -8.87 30.12 18.54
C MET A 1 -8.44 28.68 18.23
N THR A 2 -7.41 28.14 18.89
CA THR A 2 -6.87 26.78 18.67
C THR A 2 -7.83 25.62 18.99
N SER A 3 -8.63 25.71 20.06
CA SER A 3 -9.56 24.62 20.47
C SER A 3 -10.68 24.35 19.46
N GLU A 4 -11.24 25.39 18.84
CA GLU A 4 -12.29 25.23 17.82
C GLU A 4 -11.77 24.53 16.56
N TYR A 5 -10.67 25.04 15.99
CA TYR A 5 -10.04 24.43 14.81
C TYR A 5 -9.56 23.00 15.07
N TYR A 6 -9.12 22.71 16.30
CA TYR A 6 -8.77 21.37 16.72
C TYR A 6 -9.97 20.42 16.64
N ASN A 7 -11.11 20.78 17.24
CA ASN A 7 -12.31 19.94 17.25
C ASN A 7 -12.85 19.69 15.84
N ILE A 8 -12.91 20.73 15.02
CA ILE A 8 -13.36 20.62 13.62
C ILE A 8 -12.40 19.74 12.80
N THR A 9 -11.09 19.89 12.99
CA THR A 9 -10.10 19.05 12.31
C THR A 9 -10.22 17.60 12.78
N LEU A 10 -10.47 17.37 14.05
CA LEU A 10 -10.71 16.04 14.59
C LEU A 10 -11.98 15.41 13.99
N GLU A 11 -13.07 16.16 13.83
CA GLU A 11 -14.29 15.68 13.15
C GLU A 11 -14.03 15.33 11.68
N PHE A 12 -13.30 16.18 10.96
CA PHE A 12 -12.86 15.88 9.59
C PHE A 12 -12.09 14.56 9.53
N LEU A 13 -11.13 14.36 10.44
CA LEU A 13 -10.32 13.14 10.47
C LEU A 13 -11.15 11.91 10.83
N LYS A 14 -12.06 12.01 11.82
CA LYS A 14 -12.99 10.94 12.19
C LYS A 14 -13.92 10.55 11.05
N SER A 15 -14.34 11.50 10.21
CA SER A 15 -15.17 11.21 9.03
C SER A 15 -14.45 10.37 7.98
N LYS A 16 -13.11 10.39 7.97
CA LYS A 16 -12.27 9.64 7.03
C LYS A 16 -11.73 8.35 7.61
N PHE A 17 -11.42 8.38 8.89
CA PHE A 17 -10.72 7.35 9.64
C PHE A 17 -11.43 7.21 10.98
N PRO A 18 -12.40 6.28 11.08
CA PRO A 18 -13.11 6.02 12.33
C PRO A 18 -12.17 5.79 13.52
N GLU A 19 -10.97 5.26 13.28
CA GLU A 19 -9.92 4.96 14.27
C GLU A 19 -9.28 6.20 14.92
N PHE A 20 -9.58 7.42 14.44
CA PHE A 20 -9.05 8.66 15.06
C PHE A 20 -9.60 8.95 16.46
N VAL A 21 -10.53 8.13 16.99
CA VAL A 21 -11.11 8.27 18.33
C VAL A 21 -10.24 7.70 19.45
N ASP A 22 -9.26 6.84 19.14
CA ASP A 22 -8.58 6.01 20.14
C ASP A 22 -7.29 6.62 20.74
N PHE A 23 -6.98 7.89 20.46
CA PHE A 23 -5.72 8.50 20.90
C PHE A 23 -5.77 9.03 22.34
N ASN A 24 -5.05 8.36 23.25
CA ASN A 24 -4.71 8.95 24.54
C ASN A 24 -3.44 9.81 24.44
N HIS A 25 -3.54 11.05 23.95
CA HIS A 25 -2.41 11.97 23.73
C HIS A 25 -1.41 12.15 24.91
N ALA A 26 -1.75 11.73 26.13
CA ALA A 26 -0.82 11.71 27.25
C ALA A 26 0.26 10.61 27.17
N LYS A 27 0.06 9.56 26.35
CA LYS A 27 1.03 8.49 26.17
C LYS A 27 2.15 8.92 25.23
N LYS A 28 3.38 8.49 25.53
CA LYS A 28 4.57 8.85 24.72
C LYS A 28 4.67 8.02 23.43
N HIS A 29 4.51 6.70 23.48
CA HIS A 29 4.80 5.80 22.34
C HIS A 29 3.53 5.24 21.69
N TYR A 30 3.46 5.30 20.36
CA TYR A 30 2.38 4.72 19.56
C TYR A 30 2.91 3.98 18.34
N LEU A 31 2.22 2.91 17.97
CA LEU A 31 2.36 2.24 16.69
C LEU A 31 1.13 2.53 15.84
N ILE A 32 1.34 3.08 14.65
CA ILE A 32 0.32 3.20 13.61
C ILE A 32 0.60 2.11 12.58
N PHE A 33 -0.11 1.02 12.71
CA PHE A 33 -0.08 -0.08 11.76
C PHE A 33 -1.16 0.13 10.69
N GLY A 34 -0.81 -0.20 9.45
CA GLY A 34 -1.81 -0.32 8.41
C GLY A 34 -1.24 -1.00 7.19
N LYS A 35 -2.06 -1.79 6.49
CA LYS A 35 -1.65 -2.49 5.27
C LYS A 35 -1.06 -1.52 4.23
N PRO A 36 -0.23 -1.98 3.28
CA PRO A 36 0.27 -1.12 2.20
C PRO A 36 -0.88 -0.33 1.57
N GLN A 37 -0.78 1.00 1.48
CA GLN A 37 -1.83 1.89 0.97
C GLN A 37 -3.13 2.03 1.79
N SER A 38 -3.18 1.61 3.05
CA SER A 38 -4.34 1.82 3.96
C SER A 38 -4.54 3.27 4.43
N GLY A 39 -4.01 4.27 3.73
CA GLY A 39 -4.12 5.68 4.14
C GLY A 39 -3.17 6.16 5.24
N LYS A 40 -2.17 5.35 5.66
CA LYS A 40 -1.18 5.70 6.70
C LYS A 40 -0.63 7.13 6.61
N SER A 41 -0.14 7.55 5.44
CA SER A 41 0.44 8.89 5.30
C SER A 41 -0.57 10.00 5.59
N VAL A 42 -1.82 9.87 5.11
CA VAL A 42 -2.89 10.85 5.35
C VAL A 42 -3.25 10.89 6.83
N PHE A 43 -3.32 9.73 7.46
CA PHE A 43 -3.54 9.60 8.90
C PHE A 43 -2.42 10.29 9.71
N THR A 44 -1.16 10.05 9.36
CA THR A 44 0.01 10.73 9.96
C THR A 44 -0.03 12.25 9.79
N PHE A 45 -0.45 12.75 8.63
CA PHE A 45 -0.62 14.20 8.41
C PHE A 45 -1.73 14.80 9.28
N GLY A 46 -2.80 14.05 9.51
CA GLY A 46 -3.85 14.42 10.46
C GLY A 46 -3.31 14.55 11.88
N ILE A 47 -2.51 13.58 12.35
CA ILE A 47 -1.85 13.64 13.67
C ILE A 47 -0.93 14.86 13.76
N ALA A 48 -0.10 15.09 12.74
CA ALA A 48 0.80 16.23 12.70
C ALA A 48 0.03 17.56 12.80
N LEU A 49 -1.07 17.69 12.06
CA LEU A 49 -1.91 18.88 12.10
C LEU A 49 -2.56 19.10 13.47
N LEU A 50 -3.07 18.05 14.12
CA LEU A 50 -3.64 18.15 15.46
C LEU A 50 -2.63 18.61 16.51
N HIS A 51 -1.38 18.13 16.44
CA HIS A 51 -0.29 18.58 17.32
C HIS A 51 0.14 20.02 17.02
N ILE A 52 0.24 20.39 15.75
CA ILE A 52 0.50 21.78 15.33
C ILE A 52 -0.57 22.74 15.87
N LEU A 53 -1.85 22.34 15.83
CA LEU A 53 -2.97 23.12 16.39
C LEU A 53 -2.91 23.25 17.92
N LYS A 54 -2.24 22.32 18.61
CA LYS A 54 -1.94 22.40 20.04
C LYS A 54 -0.68 23.23 20.35
N GLY A 55 0.00 23.74 19.33
CA GLY A 55 1.23 24.51 19.48
C GLY A 55 2.49 23.63 19.61
N THR A 56 2.39 22.35 19.25
CA THR A 56 3.49 21.37 19.30
C THR A 56 4.13 21.23 17.92
N SER A 57 5.47 21.18 17.89
CA SER A 57 6.22 21.03 16.64
C SER A 57 6.29 19.56 16.22
N CYS A 58 6.24 19.30 14.92
CA CYS A 58 6.29 17.93 14.41
C CYS A 58 7.52 17.73 13.54
N VAL A 59 8.27 16.67 13.82
CA VAL A 59 9.40 16.20 13.00
C VAL A 59 9.02 14.83 12.43
N MET A 60 8.99 14.71 11.11
CA MET A 60 8.81 13.46 10.40
C MET A 60 10.13 12.98 9.84
N VAL A 61 10.61 11.84 10.32
CA VAL A 61 11.81 11.18 9.83
C VAL A 61 11.40 10.14 8.79
N LEU A 62 12.04 10.25 7.62
CA LEU A 62 11.89 9.34 6.50
C LEU A 62 13.20 8.59 6.29
N ARG A 63 13.18 7.59 5.40
CA ARG A 63 14.41 6.93 4.93
C ARG A 63 15.34 7.91 4.20
N ASP A 64 16.58 7.51 4.00
CA ASP A 64 17.59 8.31 3.30
C ASP A 64 17.35 8.35 1.78
N SER A 65 16.27 9.04 1.38
CA SER A 65 15.84 9.21 -0.01
C SER A 65 15.20 10.58 -0.21
N THR A 66 15.88 11.46 -0.95
CA THR A 66 15.34 12.78 -1.30
C THR A 66 14.03 12.69 -2.09
N LYS A 67 13.85 11.63 -2.88
CA LYS A 67 12.61 11.38 -3.64
C LYS A 67 11.43 11.12 -2.69
N ASP A 68 11.66 10.37 -1.60
CA ASP A 68 10.64 10.09 -0.58
C ASP A 68 10.22 11.40 0.10
N ALA A 69 11.18 12.25 0.47
CA ALA A 69 10.90 13.56 1.09
C ALA A 69 10.05 14.47 0.19
N LEU A 70 10.37 14.54 -1.11
CA LEU A 70 9.59 15.31 -2.08
C LEU A 70 8.17 14.73 -2.26
N GLN A 71 8.05 13.41 -2.33
CA GLN A 71 6.76 12.74 -2.47
C GLN A 71 5.87 12.97 -1.24
N ILE A 72 6.41 12.83 -0.03
CA ILE A 72 5.69 13.09 1.23
C ILE A 72 5.28 14.55 1.34
N LYS A 73 6.18 15.50 0.99
CA LYS A 73 5.84 16.93 0.92
C LYS A 73 4.66 17.21 -0.02
N ASN A 74 4.65 16.61 -1.21
CA ASN A 74 3.55 16.76 -2.16
C ASN A 74 2.25 16.17 -1.63
N LYS A 75 2.29 14.99 -0.99
CA LYS A 75 1.11 14.39 -0.36
C LYS A 75 0.56 15.25 0.80
N ALA A 76 1.44 15.81 1.63
CA ALA A 76 1.05 16.72 2.70
C ALA A 76 0.40 18.00 2.15
N LYS A 77 0.88 18.54 1.03
CA LYS A 77 0.25 19.67 0.33
C LYS A 77 -1.16 19.31 -0.16
N LEU A 78 -1.35 18.14 -0.76
CA LEU A 78 -2.67 17.68 -1.21
C LEU A 78 -3.64 17.52 -0.03
N PHE A 79 -3.19 16.90 1.06
CA PHE A 79 -3.95 16.81 2.30
C PHE A 79 -4.36 18.19 2.85
N SER A 80 -3.43 19.14 2.86
CA SER A 80 -3.66 20.51 3.32
C SER A 80 -4.71 21.25 2.46
N ILE A 81 -4.69 21.04 1.14
CA ILE A 81 -5.71 21.58 0.22
C ILE A 81 -7.09 20.97 0.52
N GLU A 82 -7.15 19.65 0.71
CA GLU A 82 -8.39 18.94 0.97
C GLU A 82 -9.03 19.38 2.30
N HIS A 83 -8.23 19.47 3.36
CA HIS A 83 -8.66 20.00 4.66
C HIS A 83 -9.12 21.46 4.56
N SER A 84 -8.38 22.30 3.81
CA SER A 84 -8.79 23.69 3.55
C SER A 84 -10.14 23.78 2.82
N ASN A 85 -10.41 22.86 1.88
CA ASN A 85 -11.68 22.83 1.17
C ASN A 85 -12.83 22.42 2.10
N TYR A 86 -12.62 21.40 2.94
CA TYR A 86 -13.58 21.02 3.98
C TYR A 86 -13.90 22.20 4.90
N MET A 87 -12.88 22.91 5.37
CA MET A 87 -13.03 24.07 6.25
C MET A 87 -13.82 25.21 5.61
N LYS A 88 -13.61 25.48 4.31
CA LYS A 88 -14.42 26.44 3.56
C LYS A 88 -15.88 26.02 3.45
N MET A 89 -16.15 24.72 3.24
CA MET A 89 -17.53 24.20 3.13
C MET A 89 -18.36 24.44 4.40
N ILE A 90 -17.72 24.45 5.57
CA ILE A 90 -18.36 24.72 6.86
C ILE A 90 -18.24 26.20 7.29
N GLY A 91 -17.88 27.10 6.37
CA GLY A 91 -17.86 28.55 6.61
C GLY A 91 -16.59 29.09 7.29
N LYS A 92 -15.49 28.32 7.35
CA LYS A 92 -14.20 28.76 7.90
C LYS A 92 -13.24 29.16 6.79
N SER A 93 -13.04 30.47 6.61
CA SER A 93 -12.20 31.03 5.53
C SER A 93 -10.71 31.11 5.86
N ASP A 94 -10.34 31.30 7.13
CA ASP A 94 -8.95 31.37 7.60
C ASP A 94 -8.57 30.13 8.41
N CYS A 95 -8.28 29.04 7.70
CA CYS A 95 -7.97 27.75 8.32
C CYS A 95 -6.45 27.53 8.45
N PRO A 96 -5.97 27.02 9.60
CA PRO A 96 -4.60 26.53 9.73
C PRO A 96 -4.28 25.44 8.70
N LYS A 97 -3.20 25.64 7.95
CA LYS A 97 -2.72 24.70 6.93
C LYS A 97 -1.58 23.86 7.47
N LEU A 98 -1.51 22.61 7.02
CA LEU A 98 -0.30 21.82 7.19
C LEU A 98 0.78 22.34 6.24
N GLU A 99 1.69 23.15 6.78
CA GLU A 99 2.87 23.62 6.06
C GLU A 99 4.05 22.70 6.34
N VAL A 100 4.92 22.52 5.33
CA VAL A 100 6.04 21.60 5.37
C VAL A 100 7.35 22.31 5.09
N VAL A 101 8.36 22.06 5.94
CA VAL A 101 9.75 22.50 5.75
C VAL A 101 10.65 21.27 5.61
N LEU A 102 11.57 21.28 4.64
CA LEU A 102 12.53 20.20 4.47
C LEU A 102 13.81 20.54 5.22
N ALA A 103 14.29 19.65 6.08
CA ALA A 103 15.54 19.83 6.81
C ALA A 103 16.80 19.68 5.92
N ASN A 104 16.64 19.27 4.65
CA ASN A 104 17.76 19.07 3.73
C ASN A 104 18.40 20.39 3.26
N ALA A 105 17.78 21.53 3.59
CA ALA A 105 18.33 22.85 3.36
C ALA A 105 19.46 23.20 4.35
N ILE A 106 19.52 22.55 5.52
CA ILE A 106 20.54 22.86 6.53
C ILE A 106 21.91 22.39 6.04
N SER A 107 22.90 23.27 6.11
CA SER A 107 24.30 22.94 5.81
C SER A 107 25.23 23.47 6.89
N SER A 108 26.32 22.73 7.15
CA SER A 108 27.37 23.15 8.07
C SER A 108 28.62 23.63 7.32
N ASN A 109 29.22 24.71 7.79
CA ASN A 109 30.53 25.16 7.33
C ASN A 109 31.61 24.21 7.87
N ARG A 110 32.33 23.53 6.96
CA ARG A 110 33.36 22.54 7.33
C ARG A 110 34.51 23.09 8.19
N LYS A 111 34.76 24.41 8.16
CA LYS A 111 35.87 25.03 8.91
C LYS A 111 35.45 25.50 10.29
N THR A 112 34.28 26.10 10.41
CA THR A 112 33.82 26.70 11.68
C THR A 112 32.84 25.80 12.44
N GLY A 113 32.20 24.85 11.75
CA GLY A 113 31.12 24.03 12.31
C GLY A 113 29.77 24.76 12.34
N ASP A 114 29.71 26.04 11.98
CA ASP A 114 28.49 26.84 12.03
C ASP A 114 27.43 26.29 11.08
N LEU A 115 26.17 26.33 11.52
CA LEU A 115 25.03 25.97 10.69
C LEU A 115 24.58 27.18 9.87
N SER A 116 24.06 26.90 8.68
CA SER A 116 23.50 27.88 7.75
C SER A 116 22.17 27.36 7.21
N ASN A 117 21.27 28.29 6.84
CA ASN A 117 19.92 27.99 6.33
C ASN A 117 19.04 27.20 7.31
N TYR A 118 19.29 27.35 8.62
CA TYR A 118 18.51 26.68 9.67
C TYR A 118 17.32 27.51 10.15
N GLU A 119 17.26 28.80 9.80
CA GLU A 119 16.22 29.73 10.22
C GLU A 119 14.80 29.28 9.85
N PRO A 120 14.53 28.70 8.66
CA PRO A 120 13.20 28.15 8.35
C PRO A 120 12.79 27.00 9.27
N ILE A 121 13.75 26.20 9.72
CA ILE A 121 13.55 25.09 10.65
C ILE A 121 13.32 25.63 12.05
N LEU A 122 14.16 26.57 12.50
CA LEU A 122 13.98 27.23 13.78
C LEU A 122 12.59 27.89 13.85
N ASN A 123 12.18 28.63 12.83
CA ASN A 123 10.85 29.23 12.75
C ASN A 123 9.72 28.19 12.74
N ALA A 124 9.91 27.03 12.08
CA ALA A 124 8.94 25.93 12.13
C ALA A 124 8.76 25.36 13.56
N ILE A 125 9.80 25.45 14.40
CA ILE A 125 9.77 24.97 15.78
C ILE A 125 9.32 26.05 16.76
N THR A 126 9.92 27.23 16.72
CA THR A 126 9.73 28.29 17.73
C THR A 126 8.70 29.34 17.33
N GLY A 127 8.44 29.53 16.03
CA GLY A 127 7.50 30.52 15.54
C GLY A 127 6.06 30.31 15.99
N ASP A 128 5.23 31.35 15.84
CA ASP A 128 3.80 31.33 16.24
C ASP A 128 2.99 30.27 15.48
N LYS A 129 3.40 29.97 14.24
CA LYS A 129 2.80 28.95 13.38
C LYS A 129 3.74 27.76 13.25
N LYS A 130 3.50 26.72 14.05
CA LYS A 130 4.25 25.46 13.97
C LYS A 130 4.06 24.80 12.61
N LYS A 131 5.08 24.10 12.13
CA LYS A 131 5.06 23.41 10.82
C LYS A 131 5.57 21.98 10.96
N LEU A 132 5.28 21.16 9.94
CA LEU A 132 5.84 19.82 9.82
C LEU A 132 7.24 19.90 9.21
N ILE A 133 8.24 19.42 9.95
CA ILE A 133 9.61 19.33 9.46
C ILE A 133 9.81 17.91 8.91
N ILE A 134 10.30 17.79 7.68
CA ILE A 134 10.67 16.49 7.11
C ILE A 134 12.19 16.38 7.10
N ALA A 135 12.70 15.34 7.75
CA ALA A 135 14.11 14.98 7.79
C ALA A 135 14.32 13.58 7.18
N MET A 136 15.48 13.36 6.57
CA MET A 136 15.88 12.02 6.11
C MET A 136 16.77 11.39 7.18
N ASN A 137 16.70 10.06 7.30
CA ASN A 137 17.49 9.27 8.25
C ASN A 137 18.95 9.13 7.79
N ASN A 138 19.64 10.25 7.61
CA ASN A 138 21.09 10.30 7.48
C ASN A 138 21.69 11.07 8.66
N GLY A 139 22.85 10.62 9.13
CA GLY A 139 23.44 11.15 10.36
C GLY A 139 23.69 12.65 10.33
N TYR A 140 24.19 13.19 9.21
CA TYR A 140 24.46 14.64 9.10
C TYR A 140 23.19 15.50 9.25
N GLN A 141 22.12 15.16 8.55
CA GLN A 141 20.88 15.95 8.58
C GLN A 141 20.20 15.87 9.94
N LEU A 142 20.16 14.68 10.55
CA LEU A 142 19.60 14.51 11.88
C LEU A 142 20.44 15.24 12.93
N GLN A 143 21.76 15.20 12.83
CA GLN A 143 22.67 15.95 13.69
C GLN A 143 22.43 17.46 13.58
N TYR A 144 22.35 18.00 12.36
CA TYR A 144 22.10 19.42 12.18
C TYR A 144 20.76 19.83 12.79
N LEU A 145 19.72 19.00 12.65
CA LEU A 145 18.43 19.23 13.29
C LEU A 145 18.54 19.19 14.83
N ASN A 146 19.22 18.18 15.39
CA ASN A 146 19.48 18.07 16.82
C ASN A 146 20.22 19.30 17.36
N ARG A 147 21.23 19.79 16.63
CA ARG A 147 21.97 21.00 16.99
C ARG A 147 21.09 22.24 16.98
N VAL A 148 20.27 22.44 15.95
CA VAL A 148 19.31 23.57 15.92
C VAL A 148 18.38 23.53 17.13
N ILE A 149 17.92 22.32 17.50
CA ILE A 149 17.08 22.14 18.69
C ILE A 149 17.87 22.48 19.97
N CYS A 150 19.08 21.95 20.14
CA CYS A 150 19.87 22.16 21.36
C CYS A 150 20.39 23.60 21.53
N GLU A 151 20.83 24.22 20.44
CA GLU A 151 21.50 25.53 20.48
C GLU A 151 20.50 26.69 20.60
N HIS A 152 19.24 26.51 20.18
CA HIS A 152 18.26 27.60 20.08
C HIS A 152 16.97 27.38 20.86
N ILE A 153 16.77 26.21 21.45
CA ILE A 153 15.55 25.88 22.19
C ILE A 153 15.95 25.51 23.61
N SER A 154 15.23 26.05 24.61
CA SER A 154 15.52 25.75 26.01
C SER A 154 15.44 24.25 26.29
N HIS A 155 16.30 23.75 27.18
CA HIS A 155 16.31 22.34 27.57
C HIS A 155 14.97 21.84 28.14
N ASP A 156 14.13 22.75 28.66
CA ASP A 156 12.79 22.43 29.18
C ASP A 156 11.71 22.34 28.09
N PHE A 157 12.05 22.63 26.82
CA PHE A 157 11.10 22.62 25.71
C PHE A 157 10.88 21.19 25.16
N ASN A 158 10.17 20.36 25.93
CA ASN A 158 9.74 19.03 25.51
C ASN A 158 8.44 19.08 24.69
N ASN A 159 8.43 19.85 23.59
CA ASN A 159 7.24 20.05 22.77
C ASN A 159 7.48 19.67 21.29
N ILE A 160 8.16 18.54 21.08
CA ILE A 160 8.42 17.95 19.76
C ILE A 160 7.71 16.60 19.68
N VAL A 161 6.97 16.39 18.59
CA VAL A 161 6.37 15.13 18.20
C VAL A 161 7.22 14.52 17.10
N LEU A 162 7.68 13.28 17.31
CA LEU A 162 8.41 12.50 16.34
C LEU A 162 7.47 11.57 15.59
N LEU A 163 7.47 11.65 14.27
CA LEU A 163 6.73 10.78 13.36
C LEU A 163 7.76 10.00 12.52
N THR A 164 7.76 8.67 12.59
CA THR A 164 8.74 7.85 11.85
C THR A 164 8.02 6.99 10.82
N ASP A 165 8.20 7.31 9.54
CA ASP A 165 7.64 6.50 8.44
C ASP A 165 8.56 5.33 8.11
N GLU A 166 7.97 4.17 7.79
CA GLU A 166 8.69 2.90 7.63
C GLU A 166 9.60 2.62 8.84
N ALA A 167 9.04 2.76 10.05
CA ALA A 167 9.78 2.71 11.31
C ALA A 167 10.56 1.40 11.53
N ASP A 168 10.09 0.29 10.96
CA ASP A 168 10.79 -1.01 10.96
C ASP A 168 12.17 -0.97 10.27
N GLU A 169 12.39 -0.03 9.36
CA GLU A 169 13.68 0.18 8.68
C GLU A 169 14.46 1.37 9.27
N VAL A 170 13.76 2.45 9.62
CA VAL A 170 14.37 3.70 10.10
C VAL A 170 14.77 3.64 11.58
N GLY A 171 13.85 3.21 12.45
CA GLY A 171 13.98 3.35 13.90
C GLY A 171 14.93 2.34 14.56
N TYR A 172 15.15 1.20 13.91
CA TYR A 172 15.86 0.06 14.50
C TYR A 172 17.16 -0.29 13.77
N ALA A 173 17.74 0.63 12.99
CA ALA A 173 19.00 0.40 12.30
C ALA A 173 20.19 0.25 13.27
N VAL A 174 21.11 -0.66 12.98
CA VAL A 174 22.18 -1.07 13.92
C VAL A 174 23.32 -0.06 13.95
N ILE A 175 23.84 0.23 15.15
CA ILE A 175 25.09 0.97 15.36
C ILE A 175 26.26 0.03 15.08
N HIS A 176 26.92 0.22 13.94
CA HIS A 176 28.07 -0.60 13.56
C HIS A 176 29.38 0.07 14.03
N THR A 177 29.95 -0.45 15.12
CA THR A 177 31.32 -0.27 15.66
C THR A 177 31.57 0.79 16.75
N GLU A 178 32.47 0.44 17.69
CA GLU A 178 33.02 1.31 18.76
C GLU A 178 33.81 2.52 18.21
N LYS A 179 34.36 2.40 16.99
CA LYS A 179 34.93 3.52 16.23
C LYS A 179 33.83 4.15 15.40
N GLN A 180 32.92 4.86 16.07
CA GLN A 180 31.78 5.50 15.44
C GLN A 180 32.28 6.39 14.29
N PRO A 181 31.79 6.22 13.04
CA PRO A 181 31.94 7.30 12.07
C PRO A 181 31.31 8.56 12.66
N HIS A 182 31.94 9.72 12.48
CA HIS A 182 31.34 10.99 12.84
C HIS A 182 29.91 11.04 12.27
N PHE A 183 28.91 11.09 13.16
CA PHE A 183 27.47 11.24 12.88
C PHE A 183 26.78 9.96 12.35
N HIS A 184 26.52 9.01 13.26
CA HIS A 184 25.79 7.78 12.95
C HIS A 184 24.27 8.03 13.00
N ALA A 185 23.54 7.73 11.91
CA ALA A 185 22.11 7.99 11.79
C ALA A 185 21.27 7.46 12.96
N SER A 186 21.52 6.22 13.40
CA SER A 186 20.82 5.63 14.56
C SER A 186 21.03 6.37 15.88
N LEU A 187 22.22 6.97 16.10
CA LEU A 187 22.50 7.72 17.33
C LEU A 187 21.71 9.03 17.33
N GLU A 188 21.78 9.77 16.23
CA GLU A 188 21.08 11.03 16.06
C GLU A 188 19.56 10.86 16.08
N TYR A 189 19.07 9.74 15.52
CA TYR A 189 17.67 9.34 15.61
C TYR A 189 17.27 9.03 17.07
N LYS A 190 18.08 8.27 17.80
CA LYS A 190 17.84 7.94 19.21
C LYS A 190 17.77 9.20 20.09
N GLU A 191 18.65 10.17 19.83
CA GLU A 191 18.64 11.46 20.52
C GLU A 191 17.31 12.22 20.32
N MET A 192 16.77 12.27 19.09
CA MET A 192 15.44 12.84 18.84
C MET A 192 14.32 12.01 19.49
N TYR A 193 14.42 10.68 19.40
CA TYR A 193 13.44 9.74 19.96
C TYR A 193 13.30 9.92 21.47
N ASP A 194 14.42 10.06 22.19
CA ASP A 194 14.43 10.21 23.64
C ASP A 194 13.85 11.57 24.07
N ARG A 195 14.13 12.64 23.31
CA ARG A 195 13.62 14.00 23.55
C ARG A 195 12.16 14.21 23.16
N ALA A 196 11.62 13.39 22.27
CA ALA A 196 10.27 13.58 21.76
C ALA A 196 9.22 13.42 22.89
N GLN A 197 8.25 14.32 22.93
CA GLN A 197 7.11 14.25 23.84
C GLN A 197 6.19 13.09 23.46
N ASN A 198 5.98 12.90 22.16
CA ASN A 198 5.27 11.77 21.60
C ASN A 198 6.06 11.21 20.41
N VAL A 199 6.08 9.89 20.30
CA VAL A 199 6.67 9.14 19.21
C VAL A 199 5.57 8.32 18.55
N TYR A 200 5.39 8.53 17.26
CA TYR A 200 4.50 7.74 16.42
C TYR A 200 5.34 6.99 15.40
N GLU A 201 5.31 5.66 15.50
CA GLU A 201 5.99 4.77 14.57
C GLU A 201 4.98 4.25 13.57
N ILE A 202 5.23 4.50 12.29
CA ILE A 202 4.30 4.19 11.20
C ILE A 202 4.91 3.10 10.33
N SER A 203 4.24 1.96 10.20
CA SER A 203 4.71 0.91 9.31
C SER A 203 3.60 0.02 8.78
N ALA A 204 3.87 -0.63 7.65
CA ALA A 204 3.08 -1.75 7.15
C ALA A 204 3.48 -3.09 7.77
N THR A 205 4.55 -3.11 8.57
CA THR A 205 5.12 -4.32 9.17
C THR A 205 5.54 -4.08 10.61
N ILE A 206 5.17 -4.98 11.53
CA ILE A 206 5.11 -4.64 12.96
C ILE A 206 6.23 -5.25 13.83
N PHE A 207 6.83 -6.38 13.44
CA PHE A 207 7.69 -7.14 14.35
C PHE A 207 8.92 -6.39 14.86
N ASP A 208 9.64 -5.66 13.99
CA ASP A 208 10.77 -4.84 14.44
C ASP A 208 10.36 -3.82 15.50
N ILE A 209 9.16 -3.24 15.36
CA ILE A 209 8.64 -2.20 16.27
C ILE A 209 8.17 -2.83 17.58
N LEU A 210 7.37 -3.89 17.51
CA LEU A 210 6.78 -4.50 18.71
C LEU A 210 7.84 -5.10 19.65
N ILE A 211 8.98 -5.53 19.10
CA ILE A 211 10.11 -6.08 19.85
C ILE A 211 11.08 -4.97 20.25
N GLY A 212 11.34 -4.01 19.35
CA GLY A 212 12.35 -2.98 19.58
C GLY A 212 11.90 -1.81 20.44
N ASN A 213 10.59 -1.50 20.49
CA ASN A 213 10.04 -0.47 21.35
C ASN A 213 9.60 -1.07 22.69
N GLU A 214 10.50 -1.03 23.68
CA GLU A 214 10.24 -1.56 25.03
C GLU A 214 9.15 -0.77 25.78
N ASP A 215 8.88 0.48 25.39
CA ASP A 215 7.88 1.36 26.00
C ASP A 215 6.50 1.31 25.30
N LEU A 216 6.37 0.54 24.21
CA LEU A 216 5.11 0.37 23.50
C LEU A 216 4.20 -0.58 24.26
N THR A 217 2.94 -0.17 24.44
CA THR A 217 1.90 -1.01 25.02
C THR A 217 0.86 -1.39 23.99
N ASN A 218 0.18 -2.53 24.21
CA ASN A 218 -0.90 -3.00 23.35
C ASN A 218 -2.04 -1.98 23.17
N LYS A 219 -2.31 -1.13 24.16
CA LYS A 219 -3.34 -0.08 24.10
C LYS A 219 -2.97 1.10 23.19
N ASN A 220 -1.69 1.25 22.84
CA ASN A 220 -1.19 2.34 22.01
C ASN A 220 -0.93 1.89 20.56
N ILE A 221 -1.46 0.74 20.17
CA ILE A 221 -1.42 0.25 18.79
C ILE A 221 -2.71 0.67 18.09
N ILE A 222 -2.55 1.38 16.97
CA ILE A 222 -3.64 1.84 16.14
C ILE A 222 -3.57 1.09 14.83
N VAL A 223 -4.62 0.32 14.54
CA VAL A 223 -4.74 -0.49 13.33
C VAL A 223 -5.65 0.24 12.35
N LEU A 224 -5.08 0.74 11.26
CA LEU A 224 -5.84 1.37 10.19
C LEU A 224 -6.45 0.31 9.29
N ASN A 225 -7.78 0.30 9.23
CA ASN A 225 -8.49 -0.55 8.29
C ASN A 225 -8.35 -0.01 6.87
N PRO A 226 -7.96 -0.85 5.89
CA PRO A 226 -7.97 -0.43 4.51
C PRO A 226 -9.42 -0.19 4.04
N SER A 227 -9.59 0.61 2.99
CA SER A 227 -10.89 0.83 2.36
C SER A 227 -11.49 -0.49 1.82
N SER A 228 -12.80 -0.53 1.61
CA SER A 228 -13.47 -1.72 1.06
C SER A 228 -13.02 -2.09 -0.36
N THR A 229 -12.38 -1.16 -1.06
CA THR A 229 -11.83 -1.32 -2.41
C THR A 229 -10.37 -1.76 -2.41
N TYR A 230 -9.77 -1.93 -1.23
CA TYR A 230 -8.41 -2.42 -1.11
C TYR A 230 -8.23 -3.85 -1.59
N LYS A 231 -7.29 -4.04 -2.52
CA LYS A 231 -6.85 -5.35 -3.01
C LYS A 231 -5.60 -5.77 -2.24
N GLY A 232 -5.79 -6.59 -1.21
CA GLY A 232 -4.72 -7.10 -0.35
C GLY A 232 -4.23 -8.50 -0.73
N ILE A 233 -3.17 -8.94 -0.05
CA ILE A 233 -2.52 -10.25 -0.24
C ILE A 233 -3.53 -11.40 -0.10
N GLU A 234 -4.36 -11.36 0.94
CA GLU A 234 -5.25 -12.47 1.28
C GLU A 234 -6.53 -12.54 0.45
N ASN A 235 -6.94 -11.43 -0.17
CA ASN A 235 -8.28 -11.32 -0.76
C ASN A 235 -8.27 -11.08 -2.26
N SER A 236 -7.11 -10.82 -2.88
CA SER A 236 -7.08 -10.35 -4.27
C SER A 236 -5.87 -10.79 -5.07
N LEU A 237 -4.84 -11.32 -4.41
CA LEU A 237 -3.60 -11.71 -5.07
C LEU A 237 -3.61 -13.22 -5.37
N ASN A 238 -3.56 -13.54 -6.65
CA ASN A 238 -3.40 -14.89 -7.17
C ASN A 238 -1.91 -15.23 -7.22
N PHE A 239 -1.50 -16.29 -6.53
CA PHE A 239 -0.12 -16.74 -6.54
C PHE A 239 0.07 -17.90 -7.50
N ILE A 240 1.05 -17.76 -8.40
CA ILE A 240 1.47 -18.80 -9.34
C ILE A 240 2.86 -19.26 -8.96
N ILE A 241 2.98 -20.54 -8.64
CA ILE A 241 4.26 -21.17 -8.33
C ILE A 241 5.07 -21.33 -9.62
N LEU A 242 6.29 -20.82 -9.63
CA LEU A 242 7.24 -21.04 -10.73
C LEU A 242 7.55 -22.54 -10.89
N LYS A 243 7.38 -23.07 -12.11
CA LYS A 243 7.55 -24.49 -12.45
C LYS A 243 9.00 -24.95 -12.31
N HIS A 244 9.93 -24.11 -12.74
CA HIS A 244 11.36 -24.41 -12.74
C HIS A 244 12.07 -23.64 -11.63
N LYS A 245 13.11 -24.26 -11.07
CA LYS A 245 14.02 -23.59 -10.14
C LYS A 245 14.73 -22.47 -10.90
N VAL A 246 14.73 -21.26 -10.34
CA VAL A 246 15.47 -20.14 -10.91
C VAL A 246 16.90 -20.23 -10.40
N LEU A 247 17.83 -20.36 -11.34
CA LEU A 247 19.25 -20.31 -11.03
C LEU A 247 19.70 -18.85 -10.90
N PRO A 248 20.73 -18.57 -10.10
CA PRO A 248 21.37 -17.26 -10.14
C PRO A 248 21.75 -16.97 -11.58
N TRP A 249 21.39 -15.79 -12.09
CA TRP A 249 21.76 -15.39 -13.44
C TRP A 249 23.28 -15.46 -13.55
N SER A 250 23.78 -16.30 -14.46
CA SER A 250 25.17 -16.27 -14.88
C SER A 250 25.49 -14.90 -15.48
N VAL A 251 26.79 -14.59 -15.60
CA VAL A 251 27.20 -13.40 -16.38
C VAL A 251 26.68 -13.51 -17.82
N ASP A 252 26.52 -14.74 -18.31
CA ASP A 252 26.00 -15.07 -19.62
C ASP A 252 24.46 -15.18 -19.59
N ASP A 253 23.82 -14.37 -20.43
CA ASP A 253 22.38 -14.21 -20.71
C ASP A 253 21.38 -14.63 -19.61
N PRO A 254 20.83 -13.65 -18.86
CA PRO A 254 19.71 -13.84 -17.94
C PRO A 254 18.55 -14.70 -18.40
N ILE A 255 18.19 -14.57 -19.67
CA ILE A 255 16.92 -15.05 -20.20
C ILE A 255 17.02 -16.54 -20.48
N ILE A 256 18.20 -16.98 -20.92
CA ILE A 256 18.53 -18.39 -21.10
C ILE A 256 18.59 -19.10 -19.74
N SER A 257 19.07 -18.42 -18.70
CA SER A 257 19.24 -19.01 -17.36
C SER A 257 17.93 -19.24 -16.59
N ASP A 258 16.85 -18.53 -16.95
CA ASP A 258 15.55 -18.63 -16.29
C ASP A 258 14.50 -19.31 -17.19
N LEU A 259 14.38 -20.63 -17.03
CA LEU A 259 13.46 -21.47 -17.80
C LEU A 259 11.97 -21.11 -17.62
N ASN A 260 11.62 -20.27 -16.64
CA ASN A 260 10.23 -19.83 -16.46
C ASN A 260 9.89 -18.59 -17.30
N LEU A 261 10.89 -17.77 -17.63
CA LEU A 261 10.69 -16.42 -18.17
C LEU A 261 9.96 -16.48 -19.50
N ILE A 262 10.53 -17.16 -20.51
CA ILE A 262 9.94 -17.22 -21.86
C ILE A 262 8.54 -17.83 -21.86
N PRO A 263 8.28 -18.99 -21.22
CA PRO A 263 6.93 -19.55 -21.16
C PRO A 263 5.88 -18.57 -20.59
N ILE A 264 6.21 -17.86 -19.51
CA ILE A 264 5.28 -16.91 -18.88
C ILE A 264 5.01 -15.71 -19.80
N TYR A 265 6.03 -15.14 -20.43
CA TYR A 265 5.82 -14.01 -21.34
C TYR A 265 5.08 -14.42 -22.62
N ASN A 266 5.28 -15.65 -23.12
CA ASN A 266 4.49 -16.20 -24.22
C ASN A 266 3.01 -16.36 -23.84
N GLU A 267 2.74 -16.91 -22.65
CA GLU A 267 1.37 -17.01 -22.11
C GLU A 267 0.71 -15.64 -22.03
N LEU A 268 1.40 -14.66 -21.42
CA LEU A 268 0.90 -13.31 -21.26
C LEU A 268 0.75 -12.56 -22.59
N SER A 269 1.58 -12.83 -23.59
CA SER A 269 1.44 -12.28 -24.94
C SER A 269 0.16 -12.71 -25.65
N ASN A 270 -0.37 -13.87 -25.30
CA ASN A 270 -1.63 -14.38 -25.84
C ASN A 270 -2.85 -13.95 -25.02
N LYS A 271 -2.64 -13.31 -23.87
CA LYS A 271 -3.73 -12.87 -22.99
C LYS A 271 -4.36 -11.60 -23.55
N ASN A 272 -5.69 -11.59 -23.63
CA ASN A 272 -6.40 -10.37 -24.00
C ASN A 272 -6.24 -9.28 -22.93
N ILE A 273 -6.29 -8.03 -23.37
CA ILE A 273 -6.38 -6.88 -22.45
C ILE A 273 -7.68 -6.95 -21.63
N PHE A 274 -7.69 -6.26 -20.49
CA PHE A 274 -8.88 -6.18 -19.64
C PHE A 274 -9.83 -5.11 -20.18
N ILE A 275 -11.03 -5.52 -20.58
CA ILE A 275 -12.04 -4.61 -21.15
C ILE A 275 -12.81 -3.91 -20.03
N SER A 276 -12.95 -2.59 -20.15
CA SER A 276 -13.59 -1.70 -19.16
C SER A 276 -14.94 -2.20 -18.67
N SER A 277 -15.83 -2.59 -19.59
CA SER A 277 -17.18 -3.08 -19.29
C SER A 277 -17.20 -4.40 -18.51
N GLN A 278 -16.19 -5.25 -18.66
CA GLN A 278 -16.11 -6.56 -18.00
C GLN A 278 -15.52 -6.45 -16.59
N TYR A 279 -14.53 -5.57 -16.40
CA TYR A 279 -13.74 -5.51 -15.17
C TYR A 279 -14.05 -4.30 -14.27
N ASN A 280 -15.07 -3.50 -14.60
CA ASN A 280 -15.43 -2.28 -13.86
C ASN A 280 -14.26 -1.27 -13.83
N CYS A 281 -13.56 -1.13 -14.95
CA CYS A 281 -12.48 -0.16 -15.10
C CYS A 281 -12.99 1.07 -15.86
N PRO A 282 -12.50 2.29 -15.56
CA PRO A 282 -12.90 3.50 -16.28
C PRO A 282 -12.55 3.47 -17.79
N ILE A 283 -11.47 2.77 -18.13
CA ILE A 283 -10.96 2.59 -19.49
C ILE A 283 -10.44 1.17 -19.65
N ASP A 284 -10.29 0.72 -20.90
CA ASP A 284 -9.61 -0.55 -21.18
C ASP A 284 -8.19 -0.53 -20.62
N HIS A 285 -7.78 -1.67 -20.08
CA HIS A 285 -6.58 -1.77 -19.27
C HIS A 285 -5.62 -2.82 -19.86
N PRO A 286 -4.34 -2.46 -20.08
CA PRO A 286 -3.37 -3.37 -20.68
C PRO A 286 -2.91 -4.44 -19.70
N ILE A 287 -2.19 -5.44 -20.22
CA ILE A 287 -1.39 -6.32 -19.36
C ILE A 287 -0.15 -5.53 -18.91
N ILE A 288 -0.03 -5.23 -17.62
CA ILE A 288 1.14 -4.55 -17.06
C ILE A 288 1.82 -5.47 -16.06
N ILE A 289 3.05 -5.89 -16.38
CA ILE A 289 3.86 -6.77 -15.55
C ILE A 289 5.09 -6.05 -14.98
N LEU A 290 5.24 -6.10 -13.66
CA LEU A 290 6.48 -5.74 -12.99
C LEU A 290 7.41 -6.95 -12.93
N HIS A 291 8.53 -6.90 -13.65
CA HIS A 291 9.61 -7.86 -13.54
C HIS A 291 10.59 -7.41 -12.46
N LYS A 292 10.48 -7.99 -11.26
CA LYS A 292 11.29 -7.66 -10.10
C LYS A 292 12.23 -8.82 -9.73
N THR A 293 13.47 -8.69 -10.18
CA THR A 293 14.57 -9.62 -9.92
C THR A 293 15.80 -8.82 -9.52
N ASN A 294 16.56 -9.26 -8.51
CA ASN A 294 17.76 -8.56 -8.07
C ASN A 294 18.91 -8.76 -9.07
N THR A 295 19.22 -7.74 -9.86
CA THR A 295 20.09 -7.89 -11.02
C THR A 295 20.92 -6.63 -11.30
N ARG A 296 22.07 -6.81 -11.94
CA ARG A 296 23.00 -5.73 -12.33
C ARG A 296 22.48 -4.93 -13.54
N HIS A 297 23.11 -3.81 -13.86
CA HIS A 297 22.80 -3.04 -15.09
C HIS A 297 22.85 -3.89 -16.37
N ALA A 298 23.91 -4.70 -16.53
CA ALA A 298 24.05 -5.60 -17.68
C ALA A 298 22.85 -6.56 -17.86
N HIS A 299 22.22 -6.94 -16.75
CA HIS A 299 21.04 -7.81 -16.79
C HIS A 299 19.77 -7.04 -17.19
N HIS A 300 19.68 -5.75 -16.85
CA HIS A 300 18.60 -4.89 -17.36
C HIS A 300 18.77 -4.66 -18.86
N ASP A 301 20.01 -4.46 -19.32
CA ASP A 301 20.33 -4.29 -20.74
C ASP A 301 20.00 -5.57 -21.53
N ALA A 302 20.49 -6.74 -21.09
CA ALA A 302 20.16 -8.02 -21.75
C ALA A 302 18.64 -8.31 -21.78
N PHE A 303 17.94 -8.03 -20.68
CA PHE A 303 16.48 -8.14 -20.63
C PHE A 303 15.80 -7.23 -21.67
N TYR A 304 16.26 -5.99 -21.76
CA TYR A 304 15.72 -4.99 -22.67
C TYR A 304 15.97 -5.38 -24.13
N ASP A 305 17.22 -5.70 -24.46
CA ASP A 305 17.66 -6.03 -25.82
C ASP A 305 16.92 -7.26 -26.35
N TYR A 306 16.72 -8.31 -25.53
CA TYR A 306 15.96 -9.48 -25.95
C TYR A 306 14.52 -9.18 -26.36
N PHE A 307 13.80 -8.33 -25.61
CA PHE A 307 12.42 -7.98 -25.99
C PHE A 307 12.36 -7.15 -27.27
N ILE A 308 13.44 -6.42 -27.59
CA ILE A 308 13.56 -5.65 -28.83
C ILE A 308 13.94 -6.56 -30.00
N ASP A 309 14.88 -7.47 -29.81
CA ASP A 309 15.42 -8.29 -30.89
C ASP A 309 14.52 -9.50 -31.20
N ASN A 310 13.76 -9.97 -30.22
CA ASN A 310 12.79 -11.04 -30.43
C ASN A 310 11.61 -10.55 -31.29
N LYS A 311 11.45 -11.16 -32.48
CA LYS A 311 10.46 -10.78 -33.50
C LYS A 311 9.01 -10.84 -33.03
N GLU A 312 8.70 -11.71 -32.07
CA GLU A 312 7.34 -11.85 -31.51
C GLU A 312 7.12 -10.82 -30.40
N PHE A 313 8.06 -10.73 -29.45
CA PHE A 313 7.90 -9.82 -28.32
C PHE A 313 7.94 -8.35 -28.73
N ASN A 314 8.80 -7.96 -29.66
CA ASN A 314 8.87 -6.60 -30.19
C ASN A 314 7.51 -6.12 -30.73
N LYS A 315 6.73 -7.03 -31.33
CA LYS A 315 5.43 -6.68 -31.91
C LYS A 315 4.37 -6.37 -30.85
N ILE A 316 4.50 -6.90 -29.64
CA ILE A 316 3.45 -6.92 -28.63
C ILE A 316 3.82 -6.05 -27.44
N TRP A 317 5.04 -6.21 -26.92
CA TRP A 317 5.47 -5.63 -25.66
C TRP A 317 6.04 -4.22 -25.82
N THR A 318 5.58 -3.37 -24.92
CA THR A 318 6.25 -2.13 -24.54
C THR A 318 7.20 -2.44 -23.39
N VAL A 319 8.46 -2.06 -23.51
CA VAL A 319 9.48 -2.38 -22.51
C VAL A 319 9.88 -1.11 -21.79
N ILE A 320 9.85 -1.13 -20.47
CA ILE A 320 10.38 -0.09 -19.59
C ILE A 320 11.44 -0.71 -18.70
N THR A 321 12.62 -0.11 -18.62
CA THR A 321 13.61 -0.44 -17.59
C THR A 321 13.88 0.76 -16.69
N GLU A 322 13.88 0.57 -15.38
CA GLU A 322 14.24 1.57 -14.38
C GLU A 322 15.43 1.06 -13.56
N ASP A 323 16.53 1.81 -13.58
CA ASP A 323 17.69 1.57 -12.70
C ASP A 323 18.33 2.90 -12.28
N SER A 324 19.52 2.86 -11.67
CA SER A 324 20.21 4.09 -11.23
C SER A 324 20.66 5.01 -12.38
N ARG A 325 20.66 4.54 -13.64
CA ARG A 325 20.97 5.35 -14.84
C ARG A 325 19.75 6.13 -15.33
N GLY A 326 18.55 5.83 -14.82
CA GLY A 326 17.31 6.48 -15.19
C GLY A 326 16.27 5.49 -15.71
N ILE A 327 15.36 5.99 -16.55
CA ILE A 327 14.29 5.19 -17.17
C ILE A 327 14.54 5.12 -18.67
N ARG A 328 14.49 3.91 -19.22
CA ARG A 328 14.57 3.65 -20.66
C ARG A 328 13.27 3.00 -21.12
N ILE A 329 12.72 3.46 -22.24
CA ILE A 329 11.49 2.91 -22.85
C ILE A 329 11.71 2.48 -24.30
N TYR A 330 11.04 1.41 -24.69
CA TYR A 330 10.91 0.94 -26.07
C TYR A 330 9.47 0.63 -26.43
N ASN A 331 9.04 1.08 -27.60
CA ASN A 331 7.87 0.53 -28.30
C ASN A 331 7.97 0.86 -29.79
N LYS A 332 7.62 -0.09 -30.67
CA LYS A 332 7.66 0.09 -32.14
C LYS A 332 6.83 1.29 -32.65
N HIS A 333 5.75 1.65 -31.97
CA HIS A 333 4.87 2.79 -32.32
C HIS A 333 5.49 4.14 -31.98
N LEU A 334 6.60 4.17 -31.23
CA LEU A 334 7.34 5.38 -30.89
C LEU A 334 8.50 5.66 -31.86
N LYS A 335 8.73 4.79 -32.86
CA LYS A 335 9.78 4.99 -33.88
C LYS A 335 9.58 6.30 -34.65
N SER A 336 10.66 7.06 -34.77
CA SER A 336 10.71 8.36 -35.44
C SER A 336 9.69 9.36 -34.86
N LYS A 337 9.36 9.24 -33.57
CA LYS A 337 8.46 10.16 -32.87
C LYS A 337 9.23 11.14 -32.00
N THR A 338 8.54 12.24 -31.70
CA THR A 338 8.91 13.11 -30.58
C THR A 338 7.97 12.82 -29.44
N ILE A 339 8.52 12.51 -28.28
CA ILE A 339 7.73 12.33 -27.06
C ILE A 339 7.96 13.51 -26.13
N LYS A 340 6.90 13.90 -25.42
CA LYS A 340 6.96 14.92 -24.39
C LYS A 340 6.30 14.38 -23.14
N ILE A 341 7.10 14.17 -22.09
CA ILE A 341 6.62 13.71 -20.78
C ILE A 341 7.02 14.81 -19.78
N CYS A 342 6.03 15.35 -19.09
CA CYS A 342 6.21 16.50 -18.20
C CYS A 342 6.91 17.67 -18.94
N ARG A 343 8.10 18.07 -18.46
CA ARG A 343 8.89 19.16 -19.05
C ARG A 343 9.94 18.68 -20.06
N GLU A 344 10.13 17.38 -20.19
CA GLU A 344 11.13 16.83 -21.09
C GLU A 344 10.53 16.49 -22.44
N LYS A 345 11.26 16.87 -23.49
CA LYS A 345 10.92 16.60 -24.87
C LYS A 345 12.11 15.88 -25.50
N LEU A 346 11.91 14.64 -25.93
CA LEU A 346 12.92 13.82 -26.57
C LEU A 346 12.48 13.51 -28.00
N VAL A 347 13.42 13.52 -28.94
CA VAL A 347 13.18 13.24 -30.35
C VAL A 347 13.96 11.98 -30.71
N ASP A 348 13.27 10.98 -31.23
CA ASP A 348 13.89 9.76 -31.76
C ASP A 348 14.48 10.04 -33.15
N LYS A 349 15.73 10.50 -33.17
CA LYS A 349 16.43 10.88 -34.40
C LYS A 349 16.91 9.66 -35.20
N ASP A 350 17.21 8.55 -34.54
CA ASP A 350 17.71 7.34 -35.19
C ASP A 350 16.59 6.37 -35.61
N GLY A 351 15.34 6.67 -35.24
CA GLY A 351 14.18 5.84 -35.58
C GLY A 351 14.15 4.51 -34.83
N SER A 352 14.92 4.40 -33.74
CA SER A 352 15.01 3.19 -32.93
C SER A 352 13.71 2.90 -32.18
N GLY A 353 12.93 3.95 -31.85
CA GLY A 353 11.80 3.89 -30.91
C GLY A 353 12.24 3.77 -29.45
N VAL A 354 13.52 4.02 -29.17
CA VAL A 354 14.12 3.99 -27.83
C VAL A 354 14.22 5.41 -27.27
N PHE A 355 13.81 5.59 -26.01
CA PHE A 355 13.96 6.87 -25.32
C PHE A 355 14.56 6.67 -23.94
N ASN A 356 15.52 7.52 -23.59
CA ASN A 356 16.26 7.48 -22.34
C ASN A 356 15.98 8.76 -21.53
N PHE A 357 15.43 8.60 -20.34
CA PHE A 357 15.19 9.65 -19.37
C PHE A 357 16.20 9.52 -18.24
N THR A 358 17.23 10.36 -18.26
CA THR A 358 18.26 10.42 -17.22
C THR A 358 17.92 11.41 -16.12
N ASN A 359 16.92 12.26 -16.32
CA ASN A 359 16.47 13.22 -15.32
C ASN A 359 15.75 12.52 -14.17
N SER A 360 16.04 12.95 -12.95
CA SER A 360 15.49 12.39 -11.73
C SER A 360 14.00 12.67 -11.51
N ASN A 361 13.40 13.56 -12.32
CA ASN A 361 12.04 14.07 -12.15
C ASN A 361 10.95 13.27 -12.87
N ILE A 362 11.28 12.40 -13.82
CA ILE A 362 10.29 11.53 -14.48
C ILE A 362 10.18 10.25 -13.68
N ASP A 363 8.95 9.83 -13.40
CA ASP A 363 8.67 8.54 -12.79
C ASP A 363 7.86 7.62 -13.72
N ILE A 364 7.64 6.38 -13.27
CA ILE A 364 6.86 5.40 -14.01
C ILE A 364 5.39 5.84 -14.17
N GLN A 365 4.85 6.62 -13.22
CA GLN A 365 3.46 7.06 -13.25
C GLN A 365 3.24 8.04 -14.40
N ASP A 366 4.20 8.95 -14.62
CA ASP A 366 4.21 9.88 -15.75
C ASP A 366 4.28 9.15 -17.09
N ILE A 367 5.08 8.09 -17.19
CA ILE A 367 5.23 7.28 -18.40
C ILE A 367 3.94 6.51 -18.70
N LEU A 368 3.33 5.88 -17.69
CA LEU A 368 2.06 5.19 -17.87
C LEU A 368 0.94 6.16 -18.26
N GLN A 369 0.90 7.36 -17.69
CA GLN A 369 -0.05 8.39 -18.08
C GLN A 369 0.16 8.82 -19.54
N TYR A 370 1.42 9.04 -19.95
CA TYR A 370 1.73 9.34 -21.34
C TYR A 370 1.19 8.26 -22.29
N PHE A 371 1.31 6.97 -21.95
CA PHE A 371 0.78 5.88 -22.77
C PHE A 371 -0.74 5.89 -22.87
N ILE A 372 -1.46 6.16 -21.77
CA ILE A 372 -2.92 6.36 -21.79
C ILE A 372 -3.27 7.44 -22.81
N ASP A 373 -2.63 8.60 -22.69
CA ASP A 373 -2.95 9.79 -23.48
C ASP A 373 -2.54 9.66 -24.97
N ASN A 374 -1.63 8.75 -25.31
CA ASN A 374 -1.01 8.66 -26.64
C ASN A 374 -1.39 7.40 -27.42
N GLY A 375 -2.57 6.82 -27.15
CA GLY A 375 -3.14 5.72 -27.92
C GLY A 375 -3.62 4.55 -27.05
N GLY A 376 -3.37 4.60 -25.74
CA GLY A 376 -3.86 3.63 -24.78
C GLY A 376 -3.54 2.19 -25.17
N VAL A 377 -4.45 1.28 -24.83
CA VAL A 377 -4.33 -0.16 -25.10
C VAL A 377 -4.16 -0.50 -26.58
N LYS A 378 -4.59 0.38 -27.50
CA LYS A 378 -4.46 0.13 -28.95
C LYS A 378 -2.99 0.12 -29.41
N LYS A 379 -2.12 0.86 -28.71
CA LYS A 379 -0.67 0.91 -29.01
C LYS A 379 0.17 0.22 -27.94
N PHE A 380 -0.31 0.20 -26.70
CA PHE A 380 0.42 -0.26 -25.52
C PHE A 380 -0.39 -1.34 -24.79
N SER A 381 -0.78 -2.41 -25.51
CA SER A 381 -1.62 -3.49 -24.97
C SER A 381 -0.90 -4.33 -23.91
N HIS A 382 0.42 -4.44 -24.01
CA HIS A 382 1.27 -5.21 -23.11
C HIS A 382 2.48 -4.36 -22.71
N ILE A 383 2.71 -4.21 -21.42
CA ILE A 383 3.77 -3.39 -20.85
C ILE A 383 4.54 -4.20 -19.83
N VAL A 384 5.85 -4.32 -20.03
CA VAL A 384 6.76 -4.92 -19.06
C VAL A 384 7.66 -3.86 -18.45
N ILE A 385 7.75 -3.86 -17.12
CA ILE A 385 8.56 -2.93 -16.34
C ILE A 385 9.63 -3.71 -15.59
N LYS A 386 10.89 -3.57 -15.98
CA LYS A 386 12.05 -4.16 -15.30
C LYS A 386 12.65 -3.14 -14.34
N ALA A 387 12.44 -3.31 -13.04
CA ALA A 387 12.81 -2.31 -12.04
C ALA A 387 13.54 -2.88 -10.81
N GLY A 388 14.35 -3.93 -10.98
CA GLY A 388 15.30 -4.46 -9.99
C GLY A 388 15.02 -4.18 -8.50
N LEU A 389 15.98 -3.54 -7.82
CA LEU A 389 15.81 -3.02 -6.46
C LEU A 389 15.13 -1.64 -6.43
N THR A 390 15.06 -0.94 -7.55
CA THR A 390 14.38 0.37 -7.70
C THR A 390 12.87 0.27 -7.43
N ALA A 391 12.26 -0.90 -7.66
CA ALA A 391 10.90 -1.29 -7.26
C ALA A 391 10.75 -1.58 -5.75
N GLY A 392 11.59 -0.94 -4.94
CA GLY A 392 11.54 -0.92 -3.47
C GLY A 392 10.38 -0.08 -2.93
N ARG A 393 10.39 0.18 -1.62
CA ARG A 393 9.33 0.91 -0.90
C ARG A 393 9.13 2.32 -1.51
N CYS A 394 7.98 2.93 -1.24
CA CYS A 394 7.59 4.27 -1.71
C CYS A 394 7.46 4.47 -3.23
N ARG A 395 7.70 3.47 -4.08
CA ARG A 395 7.44 3.55 -5.52
C ARG A 395 6.05 3.02 -5.87
N SER A 396 5.34 3.80 -6.69
CA SER A 396 4.04 3.45 -7.25
C SER A 396 4.19 3.08 -8.73
N TYR A 397 3.60 1.96 -9.13
CA TYR A 397 3.55 1.47 -10.50
C TYR A 397 2.09 1.57 -11.00
N VAL A 398 1.61 2.80 -11.07
CA VAL A 398 0.25 3.19 -11.43
C VAL A 398 0.30 4.49 -12.23
N SER A 399 -0.61 4.75 -13.17
CA SER A 399 -0.69 6.04 -13.85
C SER A 399 -1.05 7.16 -12.86
N THR A 400 -0.74 8.41 -13.21
CA THR A 400 -1.00 9.57 -12.34
C THR A 400 -2.48 9.74 -11.97
N ASN A 401 -3.39 9.30 -12.84
CA ASN A 401 -4.83 9.28 -12.61
C ASN A 401 -5.35 7.99 -11.95
N GLY A 402 -4.49 7.03 -11.62
CA GLY A 402 -4.88 5.77 -10.96
C GLY A 402 -5.50 4.71 -11.88
N GLN A 403 -5.71 4.99 -13.16
CA GLN A 403 -6.51 4.13 -14.05
C GLN A 403 -5.76 2.91 -14.58
N TRP A 404 -4.46 3.04 -14.86
CA TRP A 404 -3.61 1.91 -15.24
C TRP A 404 -2.68 1.55 -14.09
N HIS A 405 -2.57 0.26 -13.80
CA HIS A 405 -1.81 -0.26 -12.68
C HIS A 405 -1.21 -1.63 -13.00
N LEU A 406 -0.33 -2.14 -12.13
CA LEU A 406 0.15 -3.51 -12.26
C LEU A 406 -1.01 -4.53 -12.20
N THR A 407 -0.99 -5.46 -13.15
CA THR A 407 -1.88 -6.63 -13.19
C THR A 407 -1.10 -7.90 -12.88
N HIS A 408 0.19 -7.91 -13.22
CA HIS A 408 1.08 -9.04 -12.97
C HIS A 408 2.38 -8.60 -12.31
N MET A 409 3.02 -9.54 -11.61
CA MET A 409 4.36 -9.37 -11.06
C MET A 409 5.15 -10.67 -11.18
N TYR A 410 6.32 -10.61 -11.80
CA TYR A 410 7.31 -11.68 -11.76
C TYR A 410 8.33 -11.36 -10.67
N TYR A 411 8.33 -12.14 -9.58
CA TYR A 411 9.10 -11.80 -8.39
C TYR A 411 10.06 -12.90 -7.95
N ILE A 412 11.35 -12.57 -8.01
CA ILE A 412 12.42 -13.40 -7.46
C ILE A 412 13.23 -12.56 -6.47
N PRO A 413 13.00 -12.73 -5.15
CA PRO A 413 13.76 -12.02 -4.14
C PRO A 413 15.22 -12.51 -4.10
N SER A 414 16.12 -11.64 -3.63
CA SER A 414 17.48 -12.03 -3.27
C SER A 414 17.49 -13.11 -2.18
N LYS A 415 18.58 -13.87 -2.09
CA LYS A 415 18.79 -14.77 -0.96
C LYS A 415 18.79 -13.98 0.35
N GLY A 416 18.05 -14.48 1.35
CA GLY A 416 18.04 -13.93 2.71
C GLY A 416 17.14 -12.72 2.94
N VAL A 417 16.33 -12.32 1.94
CA VAL A 417 15.30 -11.27 2.10
C VAL A 417 14.35 -11.63 3.24
N LYS A 418 13.98 -10.62 4.03
CA LYS A 418 13.18 -10.74 5.25
C LYS A 418 11.69 -10.64 4.94
N VAL A 419 10.84 -11.20 5.79
CA VAL A 419 9.38 -11.17 5.62
C VAL A 419 8.84 -9.75 5.43
N PRO A 420 9.27 -8.73 6.21
CA PRO A 420 8.80 -7.36 5.98
C PRO A 420 9.14 -6.84 4.57
N GLN A 421 10.35 -7.15 4.10
CA GLN A 421 10.79 -6.76 2.75
C GLN A 421 10.02 -7.51 1.65
N LEU A 422 9.64 -8.78 1.87
CA LEU A 422 8.82 -9.56 0.94
C LEU A 422 7.40 -8.98 0.84
N ILE A 423 6.74 -8.75 1.97
CA ILE A 423 5.37 -8.20 2.03
C ILE A 423 5.33 -6.82 1.38
N GLN A 424 6.26 -5.95 1.75
CA GLN A 424 6.32 -4.62 1.17
C GLN A 424 6.76 -4.60 -0.30
N SER A 425 7.40 -5.67 -0.79
CA SER A 425 7.73 -5.84 -2.21
C SER A 425 6.53 -6.21 -3.08
N CYS A 426 5.41 -6.63 -2.48
CA CYS A 426 4.17 -6.96 -3.19
C CYS A 426 3.50 -5.68 -3.72
N ARG A 427 3.99 -5.15 -4.84
CA ARG A 427 3.51 -3.90 -5.48
C ARG A 427 2.14 -4.01 -6.13
N LEU A 428 1.58 -5.22 -6.21
CA LEU A 428 0.21 -5.47 -6.68
C LEU A 428 -0.84 -5.00 -5.67
N ASN A 429 -0.49 -4.88 -4.39
CA ASN A 429 -1.44 -4.47 -3.37
C ASN A 429 -1.77 -2.98 -3.50
N HIS A 430 -3.02 -2.66 -3.76
CA HIS A 430 -3.47 -1.27 -3.80
C HIS A 430 -4.97 -1.11 -3.68
N ASP A 431 -5.37 0.12 -3.36
CA ASP A 431 -6.77 0.52 -3.35
C ASP A 431 -7.29 0.76 -4.77
N ARG A 432 -8.34 0.04 -5.19
CA ARG A 432 -8.96 0.19 -6.53
C ARG A 432 -10.39 -0.37 -6.61
N PRO A 433 -11.30 0.33 -7.31
CA PRO A 433 -12.68 -0.14 -7.47
C PRO A 433 -12.86 -1.20 -8.57
N ASP A 434 -11.84 -1.44 -9.41
CA ASP A 434 -11.92 -2.45 -10.47
C ASP A 434 -11.85 -3.88 -9.93
N ASN A 435 -12.07 -4.83 -10.84
CA ASN A 435 -12.08 -6.26 -10.57
C ASN A 435 -10.99 -7.00 -11.35
N ILE A 436 -9.93 -6.31 -11.77
CA ILE A 436 -8.85 -6.96 -12.51
C ILE A 436 -8.13 -7.96 -11.59
N PRO A 437 -7.95 -9.22 -12.00
CA PRO A 437 -7.21 -10.20 -11.22
C PRO A 437 -5.73 -9.82 -11.14
N LEU A 438 -5.14 -10.00 -9.96
CA LEU A 438 -3.75 -9.66 -9.68
C LEU A 438 -2.94 -10.91 -9.54
N THR A 439 -1.85 -11.02 -10.28
CA THR A 439 -1.15 -12.29 -10.39
C THR A 439 0.33 -12.14 -10.09
N MET A 440 0.82 -12.88 -9.09
CA MET A 440 2.25 -12.94 -8.74
C MET A 440 2.85 -14.30 -9.07
N TYR A 441 3.86 -14.30 -9.93
CA TYR A 441 4.71 -15.45 -10.20
C TYR A 441 5.91 -15.45 -9.26
N ALA A 442 6.05 -16.47 -8.42
CA ALA A 442 7.15 -16.57 -7.46
C ALA A 442 7.43 -18.02 -7.04
N HIS A 443 8.54 -18.26 -6.35
CA HIS A 443 8.81 -19.57 -5.75
C HIS A 443 7.81 -19.89 -4.64
N ASN A 444 7.46 -21.17 -4.50
CA ASN A 444 6.58 -21.65 -3.42
C ASN A 444 7.04 -21.19 -2.03
N LYS A 445 8.36 -21.20 -1.76
CA LYS A 445 8.89 -20.67 -0.50
C LYS A 445 8.57 -19.19 -0.30
N THR A 446 8.78 -18.36 -1.33
CA THR A 446 8.51 -16.92 -1.29
C THR A 446 7.03 -16.64 -1.06
N ILE A 447 6.17 -17.36 -1.77
CA ILE A 447 4.70 -17.25 -1.65
C ILE A 447 4.28 -17.56 -0.21
N ASN A 448 4.72 -18.70 0.33
CA ASN A 448 4.45 -19.08 1.71
C ASN A 448 4.96 -18.05 2.72
N ASP A 449 6.18 -17.54 2.55
CA ASP A 449 6.73 -16.53 3.47
C ASP A 449 5.95 -15.21 3.42
N ILE A 450 5.42 -14.81 2.25
CA ILE A 450 4.55 -13.63 2.10
C ILE A 450 3.20 -13.85 2.78
N GLN A 451 2.52 -14.94 2.45
CA GLN A 451 1.19 -15.26 2.97
C GLN A 451 1.24 -15.41 4.49
N LYS A 452 2.08 -16.33 4.97
CA LYS A 452 2.23 -16.59 6.40
C LYS A 452 2.69 -15.36 7.14
N GLY A 453 3.66 -14.63 6.59
CA GLY A 453 4.12 -13.38 7.18
C GLY A 453 3.04 -12.31 7.28
N ASN A 454 2.15 -12.19 6.28
CA ASN A 454 1.05 -11.24 6.33
C ASN A 454 0.01 -11.64 7.39
N THR A 455 -0.45 -12.89 7.35
CA THR A 455 -1.47 -13.42 8.28
C THR A 455 -0.97 -13.43 9.72
N LEU A 456 0.31 -13.77 9.94
CA LEU A 456 0.92 -13.79 11.26
C LEU A 456 0.96 -12.40 11.92
N GLN A 457 1.11 -11.33 11.13
CA GLN A 457 1.04 -9.98 11.67
C GLN A 457 -0.38 -9.60 12.11
N ASP A 458 -1.39 -10.03 11.35
CA ASP A 458 -2.79 -9.74 11.71
C ASP A 458 -3.21 -10.54 12.94
N GLU A 459 -2.81 -11.82 13.02
CA GLU A 459 -3.03 -12.63 14.21
C GLU A 459 -2.32 -12.04 15.43
N GLN A 460 -1.07 -11.55 15.28
CA GLN A 460 -0.33 -10.92 16.39
C GLN A 460 -1.06 -9.70 16.95
N LEU A 461 -1.62 -8.86 16.08
CA LEU A 461 -2.39 -7.69 16.51
C LEU A 461 -3.70 -8.10 17.18
N ASP A 462 -4.39 -9.10 16.66
CA ASP A 462 -5.61 -9.65 17.29
C ASP A 462 -5.31 -10.23 18.69
N ARG A 463 -4.19 -10.96 18.85
CA ARG A 463 -3.72 -11.46 20.15
C ARG A 463 -3.49 -10.31 21.14
N LEU A 464 -2.79 -9.25 20.71
CA LEU A 464 -2.51 -8.07 21.55
C LEU A 464 -3.79 -7.31 21.92
N ASN A 465 -4.74 -7.18 20.99
CA ASN A 465 -6.02 -6.51 21.21
C ASN A 465 -6.96 -7.28 22.15
N LYS A 466 -6.85 -8.62 22.17
CA LYS A 466 -7.63 -9.47 23.09
C LYS A 466 -7.16 -9.37 24.54
N LEU A 467 -5.96 -8.87 24.79
CA LEU A 467 -5.47 -8.62 26.15
C LEU A 467 -6.27 -7.47 26.78
N LYS A 468 -7.00 -7.79 27.85
CA LYS A 468 -7.81 -6.79 28.58
C LYS A 468 -6.96 -5.81 29.39
N THR A 469 -5.75 -6.22 29.75
CA THR A 469 -4.80 -5.43 30.54
C THR A 469 -3.83 -4.67 29.62
N GLU A 470 -3.36 -3.51 30.08
CA GLU A 470 -2.25 -2.82 29.42
C GLU A 470 -0.97 -3.61 29.68
N SER A 471 -0.26 -3.98 28.63
CA SER A 471 0.99 -4.74 28.69
C SER A 471 1.98 -4.23 27.65
N TYR A 472 3.27 -4.25 28.00
CA TYR A 472 4.35 -3.99 27.06
C TYR A 472 4.38 -5.05 25.96
N THR A 473 4.52 -4.61 24.71
CA THR A 473 4.42 -5.51 23.55
C THR A 473 5.62 -6.44 23.44
N SER A 474 6.82 -5.95 23.77
CA SER A 474 8.07 -6.72 23.74
C SER A 474 7.98 -7.93 24.67
N ASP A 475 7.67 -7.70 25.95
CA ASP A 475 7.51 -8.73 26.98
C ASP A 475 6.48 -9.80 26.60
N GLN A 476 5.39 -9.37 25.97
CA GLN A 476 4.31 -10.26 25.58
C GLN A 476 4.74 -11.16 24.41
N ILE A 477 5.33 -10.58 23.37
CA ILE A 477 5.74 -11.31 22.17
C ILE A 477 6.83 -12.34 22.47
N GLU A 478 7.76 -12.03 23.38
CA GLU A 478 8.81 -12.97 23.78
C GLU A 478 8.27 -14.23 24.46
N LYS A 479 7.10 -14.13 25.10
CA LYS A 479 6.45 -15.25 25.81
C LYS A 479 5.45 -16.01 24.95
N GLU A 480 5.09 -15.47 23.79
CA GLU A 480 4.06 -16.06 22.94
C GLU A 480 4.54 -17.33 22.24
N ILE A 481 3.69 -18.34 22.32
CA ILE A 481 3.88 -19.63 21.67
C ILE A 481 3.11 -19.64 20.35
N TRP A 482 3.75 -20.16 19.31
CA TRP A 482 3.22 -20.23 17.96
C TRP A 482 3.28 -21.65 17.41
N ASN A 483 2.28 -22.05 16.62
CA ASN A 483 2.40 -23.30 15.88
C ASN A 483 3.49 -23.15 14.80
N ILE A 484 4.42 -24.10 14.73
CA ILE A 484 5.56 -24.06 13.80
C ILE A 484 5.14 -23.92 12.33
N ASN A 485 3.95 -24.43 11.97
CA ASN A 485 3.43 -24.35 10.60
C ASN A 485 2.91 -22.96 10.23
N LYS A 486 2.62 -22.09 11.21
CA LYS A 486 2.23 -20.69 10.97
C LYS A 486 3.44 -19.78 10.73
N VAL A 487 4.60 -20.14 11.28
CA VAL A 487 5.78 -19.29 11.24
C VAL A 487 6.48 -19.39 9.87
N PRO A 488 6.75 -18.26 9.18
CA PRO A 488 7.47 -18.27 7.91
C PRO A 488 8.92 -18.74 8.11
N LYS A 489 9.52 -19.31 7.05
CA LYS A 489 10.93 -19.76 7.08
C LYS A 489 11.88 -18.57 6.96
N SER A 490 11.45 -17.51 6.30
CA SER A 490 12.18 -16.25 6.27
C SER A 490 12.02 -15.51 7.59
N LYS A 491 13.04 -14.73 7.96
CA LYS A 491 13.07 -14.02 9.25
C LYS A 491 12.02 -12.88 9.29
N LEU A 492 11.44 -12.66 10.46
CA LEU A 492 10.36 -11.71 10.71
C LEU A 492 10.82 -10.25 10.86
N CYS A 493 12.09 -10.03 11.23
CA CYS A 493 12.65 -8.69 11.48
C CYS A 493 13.67 -8.29 10.41
N VAL A 494 13.73 -7.00 10.09
CA VAL A 494 14.73 -6.40 9.18
C VAL A 494 15.97 -5.96 9.95
N SER A 495 15.79 -5.37 11.13
CA SER A 495 16.86 -4.83 11.97
C SER A 495 17.85 -5.93 12.36
N LYS A 496 19.17 -5.70 12.25
CA LYS A 496 20.15 -6.69 12.75
C LYS A 496 20.14 -6.83 14.28
N LEU A 497 19.64 -5.84 15.03
CA LEU A 497 19.49 -5.93 16.50
C LEU A 497 18.51 -7.05 16.84
N HIS A 498 17.39 -7.11 16.11
CA HIS A 498 16.32 -8.08 16.34
C HIS A 498 16.30 -9.22 15.30
N ASN A 499 17.29 -9.29 14.41
CA ASN A 499 17.39 -10.31 13.33
C ASN A 499 17.58 -11.74 13.84
N ASN A 500 17.81 -11.91 15.15
CA ASN A 500 17.86 -13.21 15.80
C ASN A 500 16.57 -13.57 16.55
N PHE A 501 15.59 -12.66 16.60
CA PHE A 501 14.28 -12.95 17.14
C PHE A 501 13.69 -14.16 16.42
N LYS A 502 13.22 -15.11 17.22
CA LYS A 502 12.48 -16.29 16.79
C LYS A 502 11.33 -16.47 17.77
N PRO A 503 10.08 -16.51 17.28
CA PRO A 503 8.97 -16.85 18.15
C PRO A 503 9.17 -18.25 18.73
N ILE A 504 8.67 -18.47 19.95
CA ILE A 504 8.64 -19.81 20.55
C ILE A 504 7.68 -20.65 19.71
N THR A 505 8.13 -21.84 19.28
CA THR A 505 7.31 -22.70 18.40
C THR A 505 7.01 -24.06 19.00
N ILE A 506 5.81 -24.55 18.75
CA ILE A 506 5.33 -25.90 19.11
C ILE A 506 4.70 -26.60 17.90
N HIS A 507 4.53 -27.91 17.97
CA HIS A 507 3.83 -28.69 16.95
C HIS A 507 2.31 -28.76 17.16
N GLN A 508 1.84 -28.43 18.36
CA GLN A 508 0.43 -28.50 18.78
C GLN A 508 -0.30 -27.18 18.48
N ASP A 509 -1.59 -27.15 18.79
CA ASP A 509 -2.39 -25.93 18.75
C ASP A 509 -1.79 -24.85 19.67
N ASP A 510 -1.72 -23.63 19.18
CA ASP A 510 -1.22 -22.46 19.89
C ASP A 510 -2.35 -21.55 20.42
N ASN A 511 -3.60 -22.02 20.37
CA ASN A 511 -4.84 -21.29 20.70
C ASN A 511 -5.01 -20.01 19.86
N GLY A 512 -4.34 -19.97 18.71
CA GLY A 512 -4.37 -18.87 17.77
C GLY A 512 -5.44 -19.02 16.70
N TRP A 513 -5.22 -18.38 15.56
CA TRP A 513 -6.08 -18.59 14.39
C TRP A 513 -5.88 -19.99 13.81
N ASP A 514 -6.90 -20.55 13.18
CA ASP A 514 -6.79 -21.86 12.54
C ASP A 514 -5.73 -21.85 11.42
N ILE A 515 -4.98 -22.95 11.27
CA ILE A 515 -3.90 -23.06 10.26
C ILE A 515 -4.41 -22.86 8.82
N SER A 516 -5.68 -23.16 8.55
CA SER A 516 -6.29 -22.91 7.23
C SER A 516 -6.23 -21.43 6.85
N GLN A 517 -6.24 -20.50 7.82
CA GLN A 517 -6.12 -19.06 7.53
C GLN A 517 -4.78 -18.72 6.85
N TYR A 518 -3.74 -19.51 7.12
CA TYR A 518 -2.39 -19.34 6.58
C TYR A 518 -2.20 -19.98 5.19
N THR A 519 -3.19 -20.74 4.69
CA THR A 519 -3.11 -21.49 3.43
C THR A 519 -4.21 -21.13 2.43
N LYS A 520 -5.11 -20.20 2.77
CA LYS A 520 -6.36 -19.90 2.05
C LYS A 520 -6.22 -19.34 0.62
N THR A 521 -5.05 -18.91 0.17
CA THR A 521 -4.89 -18.10 -1.08
C THR A 521 -4.12 -18.76 -2.22
N ILE A 522 -3.83 -20.05 -2.16
CA ILE A 522 -3.21 -20.76 -3.31
C ILE A 522 -4.32 -21.34 -4.19
N THR A 523 -4.93 -20.51 -5.02
CA THR A 523 -5.85 -20.96 -6.08
C THR A 523 -5.05 -21.31 -7.32
N ASN A 524 -5.26 -22.51 -7.89
CA ASN A 524 -4.71 -22.87 -9.19
C ASN A 524 -5.34 -21.99 -10.27
N ILE A 525 -4.51 -21.48 -11.20
CA ILE A 525 -4.90 -20.63 -12.35
C ILE A 525 -6.10 -21.19 -13.12
N GLN A 526 -6.23 -22.51 -13.17
CA GLN A 526 -7.27 -23.21 -13.92
C GLN A 526 -8.69 -22.96 -13.40
N GLU A 527 -8.87 -22.45 -12.17
CA GLU A 527 -10.20 -22.14 -11.64
C GLU A 527 -10.66 -20.69 -11.94
N LEU A 528 -9.78 -19.82 -12.45
CA LEU A 528 -10.11 -18.41 -12.66
C LEU A 528 -10.48 -18.04 -14.11
N ASP A 529 -10.07 -18.84 -15.09
CA ASP A 529 -10.35 -18.52 -16.50
C ASP A 529 -11.63 -19.19 -17.05
N GLU A 530 -12.27 -20.16 -16.38
CA GLU A 530 -13.46 -20.85 -16.95
C GLU A 530 -14.51 -21.38 -15.94
N THR A 531 -14.59 -20.92 -14.69
CA THR A 531 -15.79 -21.29 -13.90
C THR A 531 -16.93 -20.35 -14.27
N GLU A 532 -17.91 -20.89 -15.00
CA GLU A 532 -19.27 -20.33 -15.08
C GLU A 532 -19.60 -19.66 -13.75
N THR A 533 -19.78 -18.34 -13.77
CA THR A 533 -20.15 -17.63 -12.56
C THR A 533 -21.44 -18.25 -12.04
N LYS A 534 -21.40 -18.89 -10.86
CA LYS A 534 -22.62 -19.40 -10.24
C LYS A 534 -23.48 -18.21 -9.80
N TYR A 535 -24.66 -18.14 -10.37
CA TYR A 535 -25.71 -17.23 -9.94
C TYR A 535 -26.72 -18.03 -9.13
N TYR A 536 -27.14 -17.48 -8.01
CA TYR A 536 -28.28 -17.97 -7.25
C TYR A 536 -29.48 -17.15 -7.67
N LEU A 537 -30.45 -17.79 -8.31
CA LEU A 537 -31.67 -17.14 -8.75
C LEU A 537 -32.55 -16.85 -7.54
N ILE A 538 -32.92 -15.58 -7.37
CA ILE A 538 -33.80 -15.11 -6.33
C ILE A 538 -35.09 -14.71 -7.02
N ASP A 539 -36.08 -15.60 -6.95
CA ASP A 539 -37.45 -15.28 -7.33
C ASP A 539 -38.23 -14.82 -6.09
N PRO A 540 -38.48 -13.51 -5.94
CA PRO A 540 -39.22 -13.01 -4.80
C PRO A 540 -40.62 -13.63 -4.74
N GLU A 541 -41.30 -13.85 -5.88
CA GLU A 541 -42.70 -14.30 -5.96
C GLU A 541 -42.92 -15.65 -5.28
N ASN A 542 -41.89 -16.50 -5.31
CA ASN A 542 -41.87 -17.80 -4.62
C ASN A 542 -41.56 -17.71 -3.12
N MET A 543 -41.26 -16.52 -2.59
CA MET A 543 -41.01 -16.31 -1.15
C MET A 543 -42.31 -15.94 -0.41
N LYS A 544 -42.53 -16.57 0.74
CA LYS A 544 -43.69 -16.28 1.60
C LYS A 544 -43.70 -14.80 2.04
N ILE A 545 -44.80 -14.11 1.72
CA ILE A 545 -45.04 -12.71 2.08
C ILE A 545 -44.96 -12.52 3.60
N GLY A 546 -44.34 -11.42 4.04
CA GLY A 546 -44.19 -11.07 5.46
C GLY A 546 -43.03 -11.76 6.18
N THR A 547 -42.26 -12.62 5.51
CA THR A 547 -41.01 -13.15 6.07
C THR A 547 -39.90 -12.11 6.00
N ILE A 548 -38.98 -12.13 6.98
CA ILE A 548 -37.84 -11.20 7.01
C ILE A 548 -36.98 -11.30 5.73
N GLY A 549 -36.81 -12.51 5.20
CA GLY A 549 -36.12 -12.73 3.92
C GLY A 549 -36.80 -11.99 2.75
N ARG A 550 -38.13 -12.07 2.63
CA ARG A 550 -38.89 -11.35 1.59
C ARG A 550 -38.75 -9.83 1.75
N VAL A 551 -38.86 -9.31 2.98
CA VAL A 551 -38.69 -7.87 3.29
C VAL A 551 -37.32 -7.36 2.87
N ILE A 552 -36.27 -8.13 3.13
CA ILE A 552 -34.90 -7.78 2.72
C ILE A 552 -34.78 -7.77 1.20
N ILE A 553 -35.21 -8.84 0.52
CA ILE A 553 -35.11 -8.94 -0.95
C ILE A 553 -35.86 -7.80 -1.64
N ASP A 554 -37.08 -7.48 -1.18
CA ASP A 554 -37.87 -6.36 -1.72
C ASP A 554 -37.13 -5.02 -1.54
N GLU A 555 -36.51 -4.80 -0.38
CA GLU A 555 -35.74 -3.59 -0.15
C GLU A 555 -34.46 -3.55 -0.99
N VAL A 556 -33.75 -4.67 -1.18
CA VAL A 556 -32.59 -4.74 -2.08
C VAL A 556 -32.97 -4.36 -3.51
N ILE A 557 -34.07 -4.92 -4.04
CA ILE A 557 -34.59 -4.60 -5.37
C ILE A 557 -34.89 -3.09 -5.44
N LYS A 558 -35.63 -2.58 -4.46
CA LYS A 558 -35.99 -1.16 -4.38
C LYS A 558 -34.75 -0.26 -4.37
N GLN A 559 -33.72 -0.59 -3.59
CA GLN A 559 -32.49 0.20 -3.52
C GLN A 559 -31.70 0.17 -4.83
N ILE A 560 -31.63 -0.97 -5.52
CA ILE A 560 -31.00 -1.08 -6.85
C ILE A 560 -31.73 -0.20 -7.87
N ILE A 561 -33.06 -0.15 -7.83
CA ILE A 561 -33.88 0.70 -8.70
C ILE A 561 -33.65 2.18 -8.37
N ILE A 562 -33.76 2.58 -7.10
CA ILE A 562 -33.56 3.97 -6.64
C ILE A 562 -32.19 4.51 -7.10
N HIS A 563 -31.15 3.67 -7.00
CA HIS A 563 -29.79 4.03 -7.38
C HIS A 563 -29.48 3.83 -8.87
N LYS A 564 -30.49 3.52 -9.70
CA LYS A 564 -30.37 3.30 -11.15
C LYS A 564 -29.28 2.28 -11.51
N LYS A 565 -29.21 1.18 -10.76
CA LYS A 565 -28.23 0.08 -10.96
C LYS A 565 -28.83 -1.18 -11.58
N ILE A 566 -30.01 -1.09 -12.19
CA ILE A 566 -30.58 -2.17 -13.01
C ILE A 566 -29.58 -2.53 -14.13
N GLY A 567 -29.42 -3.81 -14.42
CA GLY A 567 -28.47 -4.33 -15.40
C GLY A 567 -26.99 -4.20 -14.99
N ASN A 568 -26.71 -3.75 -13.77
CA ASN A 568 -25.36 -3.64 -13.23
C ASN A 568 -25.17 -4.53 -12.01
N THR A 569 -23.94 -4.98 -11.80
CA THR A 569 -23.57 -5.73 -10.60
C THR A 569 -23.29 -4.79 -9.44
N VAL A 570 -23.89 -5.02 -8.28
CA VAL A 570 -23.73 -4.21 -7.05
C VAL A 570 -23.11 -5.06 -5.94
N LEU A 571 -22.07 -4.54 -5.27
CA LEU A 571 -21.45 -5.22 -4.14
C LEU A 571 -22.42 -5.32 -2.96
N ARG A 572 -22.41 -6.45 -2.24
CA ARG A 572 -23.21 -6.62 -1.01
C ARG A 572 -22.93 -5.54 0.04
N THR A 573 -21.69 -5.08 0.18
CA THR A 573 -21.34 -4.00 1.12
C THR A 573 -22.03 -2.69 0.78
N VAL A 574 -22.21 -2.39 -0.52
CA VAL A 574 -22.94 -1.21 -0.99
C VAL A 574 -24.44 -1.36 -0.70
N ILE A 575 -25.00 -2.54 -0.96
CA ILE A 575 -26.39 -2.85 -0.61
C ILE A 575 -26.61 -2.73 0.91
N ASN A 576 -25.73 -3.28 1.75
CA ASN A 576 -25.83 -3.17 3.20
C ASN A 576 -25.89 -1.72 3.65
N LYS A 577 -25.05 -0.86 3.06
CA LYS A 577 -25.06 0.58 3.34
C LYS A 577 -26.41 1.19 2.98
N TRP A 578 -26.92 0.93 1.78
CA TRP A 578 -28.23 1.45 1.36
C TRP A 578 -29.37 0.96 2.26
N LEU A 579 -29.33 -0.30 2.71
CA LEU A 579 -30.31 -0.86 3.63
C LEU A 579 -30.25 -0.17 5.00
N MET A 580 -29.05 0.04 5.55
CA MET A 580 -28.85 0.78 6.81
C MET A 580 -29.35 2.22 6.70
N ASP A 581 -29.09 2.87 5.56
CA ASP A 581 -29.50 4.26 5.29
C ASP A 581 -31.03 4.43 5.23
N THR A 582 -31.80 3.34 5.13
CA THR A 582 -33.28 3.39 5.22
C THR A 582 -33.79 3.68 6.63
N GLY A 583 -32.97 3.47 7.67
CA GLY A 583 -33.34 3.68 9.07
C GLY A 583 -34.34 2.67 9.64
N LYS A 584 -34.63 1.57 8.94
CA LYS A 584 -35.52 0.52 9.44
C LYS A 584 -34.79 -0.37 10.45
N ASP A 585 -35.50 -0.79 11.50
CA ASP A 585 -34.92 -1.54 12.63
C ASP A 585 -34.30 -2.89 12.20
N GLU A 586 -34.86 -3.53 11.17
CA GLU A 586 -34.38 -4.82 10.64
C GLU A 586 -33.02 -4.70 9.94
N PHE A 587 -32.59 -3.49 9.59
CA PHE A 587 -31.33 -3.20 8.89
C PHE A 587 -30.30 -2.50 9.78
N LYS A 588 -30.49 -2.46 11.10
CA LYS A 588 -29.64 -1.67 12.01
C LYS A 588 -28.19 -2.17 12.10
N TYR A 589 -27.94 -3.46 11.85
CA TYR A 589 -26.63 -4.08 12.04
C TYR A 589 -26.17 -4.89 10.81
N THR A 590 -24.99 -4.55 10.30
CA THR A 590 -24.36 -5.21 9.13
C THR A 590 -24.21 -6.72 9.30
N ASP A 591 -23.84 -7.20 10.49
CA ASP A 591 -23.66 -8.63 10.74
C ASP A 591 -24.97 -9.40 10.72
N GLN A 592 -26.06 -8.75 11.15
CA GLN A 592 -27.41 -9.31 11.09
C GLN A 592 -27.87 -9.43 9.64
N ILE A 593 -27.72 -8.36 8.84
CA ILE A 593 -27.98 -8.37 7.40
C ILE A 593 -27.15 -9.47 6.72
N ASN A 594 -25.89 -9.58 7.11
CA ASN A 594 -24.98 -10.54 6.50
C ASN A 594 -25.34 -11.99 6.84
N GLY A 595 -25.56 -12.30 8.12
CA GLY A 595 -26.01 -13.61 8.56
C GLY A 595 -27.33 -14.01 7.90
N MET A 596 -28.23 -13.05 7.69
CA MET A 596 -29.49 -13.28 6.98
C MET A 596 -29.26 -13.60 5.49
N PHE A 597 -28.42 -12.86 4.78
CA PHE A 597 -28.08 -13.20 3.39
C PHE A 597 -27.46 -14.59 3.24
N ASP A 598 -26.48 -14.92 4.07
CA ASP A 598 -25.77 -16.20 3.94
C ASP A 598 -26.64 -17.39 4.35
N SER A 599 -27.53 -17.23 5.34
CA SER A 599 -28.42 -18.31 5.81
C SER A 599 -29.66 -18.52 4.92
N PHE A 600 -30.25 -17.45 4.37
CA PHE A 600 -31.44 -17.55 3.54
C PHE A 600 -31.11 -17.85 2.07
N ILE A 601 -30.07 -17.23 1.51
CA ILE A 601 -29.84 -17.26 0.07
C ILE A 601 -29.08 -18.54 -0.35
N LYS A 602 -28.08 -18.99 0.42
CA LYS A 602 -27.30 -20.20 0.05
C LYS A 602 -28.08 -21.51 0.14
N ASN A 603 -29.05 -21.60 1.06
CA ASN A 603 -29.67 -22.88 1.42
C ASN A 603 -31.02 -23.14 0.75
N LYS A 604 -31.60 -22.17 0.03
CA LYS A 604 -32.99 -22.24 -0.45
C LYS A 604 -33.18 -21.82 -1.91
N MET A 605 -32.10 -21.60 -2.66
CA MET A 605 -32.19 -21.01 -4.00
C MET A 605 -31.57 -21.91 -5.06
N GLU A 606 -32.12 -21.80 -6.27
CA GLU A 606 -31.69 -22.57 -7.43
C GLU A 606 -30.39 -21.97 -8.00
N ILE A 607 -29.43 -22.85 -8.29
CA ILE A 607 -28.17 -22.47 -8.93
C ILE A 607 -28.42 -22.41 -10.43
N VAL A 608 -28.17 -21.25 -11.02
CA VAL A 608 -28.23 -21.02 -12.47
C VAL A 608 -26.87 -20.54 -12.98
N TYR A 609 -26.53 -20.99 -14.17
CA TYR A 609 -25.21 -20.79 -14.79
C TYR A 609 -25.25 -19.77 -15.94
N ASN A 610 -26.44 -19.49 -16.48
CA ASN A 610 -26.69 -18.45 -17.47
C ASN A 610 -27.79 -17.50 -16.97
N ILE A 611 -27.62 -16.19 -17.24
CA ILE A 611 -28.64 -15.16 -17.00
C ILE A 611 -29.46 -15.05 -18.29
N ASP A 612 -30.46 -15.90 -18.45
CA ASP A 612 -31.33 -15.97 -19.64
C ASP A 612 -32.77 -15.51 -19.37
N THR A 613 -33.13 -15.32 -18.09
CA THR A 613 -34.50 -15.02 -17.67
C THR A 613 -34.66 -13.58 -17.17
N THR A 614 -35.69 -12.93 -17.68
CA THR A 614 -35.97 -11.51 -17.50
C THR A 614 -36.84 -11.28 -16.25
N GLY A 615 -36.58 -10.21 -15.48
CA GLY A 615 -37.39 -9.84 -14.30
C GLY A 615 -36.86 -10.35 -12.95
N LEU A 616 -35.63 -10.85 -12.88
CA LEU A 616 -35.13 -11.62 -11.74
C LEU A 616 -33.93 -10.95 -11.04
N LEU A 617 -33.82 -11.20 -9.73
CA LEU A 617 -32.70 -10.81 -8.90
C LEU A 617 -31.75 -11.99 -8.77
N TYR A 618 -30.46 -11.75 -8.96
CA TYR A 618 -29.42 -12.77 -8.90
C TYR A 618 -28.41 -12.43 -7.83
N TRP A 619 -28.03 -13.42 -7.03
CA TRP A 619 -26.88 -13.31 -6.15
C TRP A 619 -25.69 -14.07 -6.73
N LYS A 620 -24.56 -13.39 -6.90
CA LYS A 620 -23.31 -13.96 -7.36
C LYS A 620 -22.53 -14.51 -6.17
N GLU A 621 -21.93 -15.69 -6.33
CA GLU A 621 -21.17 -16.38 -5.27
C GLU A 621 -20.06 -15.52 -4.63
N ASN A 622 -19.55 -14.53 -5.36
CA ASN A 622 -18.62 -13.51 -4.85
C ASN A 622 -19.29 -12.34 -4.10
N LYS A 623 -20.47 -12.58 -3.50
CA LYS A 623 -21.25 -11.62 -2.68
C LYS A 623 -21.68 -10.37 -3.45
N ARG A 624 -22.24 -10.54 -4.65
CA ARG A 624 -22.76 -9.41 -5.46
C ARG A 624 -24.19 -9.63 -5.89
N TRP A 625 -24.92 -8.54 -6.08
CA TRP A 625 -26.30 -8.52 -6.53
C TRP A 625 -26.38 -8.06 -7.97
N TYR A 626 -27.27 -8.66 -8.75
CA TYR A 626 -27.56 -8.24 -10.11
C TYR A 626 -29.08 -8.28 -10.30
N LEU A 627 -29.67 -7.19 -10.77
CA LEU A 627 -31.11 -7.10 -11.03
C LEU A 627 -31.33 -6.82 -12.51
N GLN A 628 -32.15 -7.64 -13.17
CA GLN A 628 -32.59 -7.42 -14.54
C GLN A 628 -34.10 -7.25 -14.57
N LEU A 629 -34.59 -6.08 -14.98
CA LEU A 629 -36.03 -5.85 -15.19
C LEU A 629 -36.40 -6.17 -16.64
N ASN A 630 -37.66 -6.57 -16.85
CA ASN A 630 -38.23 -6.64 -18.20
C ASN A 630 -38.15 -5.24 -18.83
N SER A 631 -37.64 -5.18 -20.06
CA SER A 631 -37.67 -3.97 -20.89
C SER A 631 -39.08 -3.60 -21.31
#